data_AF-A0AAX1JIA2-F1
#
_entry.id   AF-A0AAX1JIA2-F1
#
_cell.length_a   1.000
_cell.length_b   1.000
_cell.length_c   1.000
_cell.angle_alpha   90.00
_cell.angle_beta   90.00
_cell.angle_gamma   90.00
#
_symmetry.space_group_name_H-M   'P 1'
#
loop_
_entity.id
_entity.type
_entity.pdbx_description
1 polymer ?
#
loop_
_entity_poly.entity_id
_entity_poly.type
_entity_poly.pdbx_seq_one_letter_code
_entity_poly.pdbx_strand_id
1 'polypeptide(L)'
;MKVVGFIWRRVLAFDRLGSRFPQLIQVWLLELFLALPLTFFIGKVIDVHGAFGVPGTGERIGGVFWGALGVAIIFGILYVRSLITPRVVQGSWTPVVHADVGSVTVYGGNRAWTVTYPYLTSHPSYALLLLLTAPIPAVMLAATANQGGSTFYFRVCGIVGLAVIGCMALARVMSWYVFRFGRRQLDEQFVGSPLSPRRMSWEMAWKPVLVLVAMMYAIVCIPLGVMWAQEQRTIAALPVVTVTDTEHAGDYRRVKGTVIGRPIYWAPRGTGRGGDNYAGAGVLVALPSGGEALVLAEALAVPDFKAVMAHVHEGALTATGRIVDGVTADQRKYYGFDEGAFPAPSGAGRVMLLLSTP
;
A
#
# COMPACT_ATOMS: atom_id res chain seq x y z
N MET A 1 -34.59 6.29 -23.21
CA MET A 1 -33.36 5.58 -23.62
C MET A 1 -32.36 6.39 -24.47
N LYS A 2 -32.67 7.58 -25.00
CA LYS A 2 -31.72 8.40 -25.80
C LYS A 2 -30.69 9.19 -24.98
N VAL A 3 -30.99 9.52 -23.72
CA VAL A 3 -30.09 10.29 -22.82
C VAL A 3 -28.93 9.44 -22.28
N VAL A 4 -29.18 8.17 -21.97
CA VAL A 4 -28.12 7.21 -21.60
C VAL A 4 -27.20 6.95 -22.80
N GLY A 5 -27.75 6.82 -24.01
CA GLY A 5 -26.96 6.71 -25.24
C GLY A 5 -26.10 7.95 -25.56
N PHE A 6 -26.48 9.15 -25.09
CA PHE A 6 -25.68 10.36 -25.27
C PHE A 6 -24.49 10.42 -24.29
N ILE A 7 -24.71 10.00 -23.04
CA ILE A 7 -23.64 9.85 -22.04
C ILE A 7 -22.65 8.76 -22.49
N TRP A 8 -23.17 7.64 -23.02
CA TRP A 8 -22.36 6.51 -23.50
C TRP A 8 -21.74 6.69 -24.89
N ARG A 9 -22.27 7.54 -25.78
CA ARG A 9 -21.63 7.85 -27.07
C ARG A 9 -20.29 8.57 -26.94
N ARG A 10 -20.05 9.26 -25.81
CA ARG A 10 -18.72 9.76 -25.45
C ARG A 10 -17.88 8.75 -24.67
N VAL A 11 -18.49 7.74 -24.06
CA VAL A 11 -17.81 6.57 -23.47
C VAL A 11 -17.30 5.62 -24.54
N LEU A 12 -17.81 5.64 -25.78
CA LEU A 12 -17.15 5.04 -26.96
C LEU A 12 -15.76 5.64 -27.30
N ALA A 13 -15.31 6.67 -26.57
CA ALA A 13 -13.89 7.00 -26.50
C ALA A 13 -13.04 5.90 -25.81
N PHE A 14 -13.65 4.91 -25.17
CA PHE A 14 -12.99 3.70 -24.69
C PHE A 14 -12.29 2.92 -25.81
N ASP A 15 -12.78 2.94 -27.06
CA ASP A 15 -12.06 2.28 -28.16
C ASP A 15 -10.72 2.97 -28.46
N ARG A 16 -10.67 4.31 -28.35
CA ARG A 16 -9.42 5.07 -28.59
C ARG A 16 -8.51 5.15 -27.35
N LEU A 17 -9.09 5.09 -26.15
CA LEU A 17 -8.37 5.15 -24.88
C LEU A 17 -7.90 3.75 -24.45
N GLY A 18 -8.78 2.76 -24.54
CA GLY A 18 -8.53 1.36 -24.24
C GLY A 18 -7.53 0.72 -25.18
N SER A 19 -7.49 1.13 -26.47
CA SER A 19 -6.44 0.66 -27.39
C SER A 19 -5.04 0.99 -26.90
N ARG A 20 -4.87 2.05 -26.08
CA ARG A 20 -3.57 2.50 -25.54
C ARG A 20 -3.23 1.89 -24.19
N PHE A 21 -4.17 1.25 -23.51
CA PHE A 21 -3.90 0.61 -22.22
C PHE A 21 -2.79 -0.45 -22.30
N PRO A 22 -2.73 -1.35 -23.31
CA PRO A 22 -1.63 -2.30 -23.44
C PRO A 22 -0.26 -1.62 -23.45
N GLN A 23 -0.14 -0.49 -24.14
CA GLN A 23 1.11 0.27 -24.21
C GLN A 23 1.45 0.95 -22.88
N LEU A 24 0.48 1.58 -22.21
CA LEU A 24 0.72 2.18 -20.89
C LEU A 24 1.08 1.12 -19.84
N ILE A 25 0.46 -0.06 -19.91
CA ILE A 25 0.80 -1.21 -19.07
C ILE A 25 2.21 -1.71 -19.39
N GLN A 26 2.62 -1.77 -20.66
CA GLN A 26 3.97 -2.15 -21.02
C GLN A 26 5.02 -1.17 -20.46
N VAL A 27 4.77 0.15 -20.57
CA VAL A 27 5.63 1.18 -19.99
C VAL A 27 5.68 1.02 -18.47
N TRP A 28 4.53 0.86 -17.82
CA TRP A 28 4.44 0.63 -16.39
C TRP A 28 5.18 -0.65 -15.94
N LEU A 29 5.04 -1.76 -16.66
CA LEU A 29 5.72 -3.02 -16.36
C LEU A 29 7.25 -2.87 -16.47
N LEU A 30 7.74 -2.20 -17.50
CA LEU A 30 9.17 -1.91 -17.64
C LEU A 30 9.68 -1.13 -16.41
N GLU A 31 8.92 -0.13 -15.97
CA GLU A 31 9.25 0.68 -14.80
C GLU A 31 9.11 -0.10 -13.50
N LEU A 32 8.14 -1.01 -13.40
CA LEU A 32 7.93 -1.91 -12.26
C LEU A 32 9.12 -2.86 -12.09
N PHE A 33 9.59 -3.47 -13.18
CA PHE A 33 10.75 -4.37 -13.22
C PHE A 33 12.09 -3.66 -13.01
N LEU A 34 12.12 -2.33 -13.14
CA LEU A 34 13.23 -1.53 -12.64
C LEU A 34 13.06 -1.26 -11.14
N ALA A 35 11.93 -0.65 -10.76
CA ALA A 35 11.74 -0.07 -9.44
C ALA A 35 11.74 -1.11 -8.33
N LEU A 36 10.92 -2.16 -8.43
CA LEU A 36 10.77 -3.13 -7.33
C LEU A 36 12.03 -3.99 -7.14
N PRO A 37 12.64 -4.59 -8.18
CA PRO A 37 13.84 -5.39 -7.98
C PRO A 37 15.01 -4.57 -7.41
N LEU A 38 15.18 -3.33 -7.87
CA LEU A 38 16.18 -2.40 -7.32
C LEU A 38 15.90 -2.08 -5.85
N THR A 39 14.63 -1.82 -5.52
CA THR A 39 14.18 -1.56 -4.15
C THR A 39 14.51 -2.70 -3.21
N PHE A 40 14.15 -3.93 -3.57
CA PHE A 40 14.38 -5.10 -2.74
C PHE A 40 15.87 -5.42 -2.59
N PHE A 41 16.67 -5.19 -3.63
CA PHE A 41 18.12 -5.36 -3.57
C PHE A 41 18.75 -4.36 -2.58
N ILE A 42 18.52 -3.06 -2.79
CA ILE A 42 19.06 -2.01 -1.90
C ILE A 42 18.54 -2.21 -0.47
N GLY A 43 17.24 -2.52 -0.32
CA GLY A 43 16.63 -2.83 0.97
C GLY A 43 17.32 -4.00 1.67
N LYS A 44 17.69 -5.07 0.94
CA LYS A 44 18.43 -6.20 1.53
C LYS A 44 19.87 -5.82 1.89
N VAL A 45 20.53 -5.01 1.07
CA VAL A 45 21.87 -4.49 1.40
C VAL A 45 21.84 -3.74 2.73
N ILE A 46 20.87 -2.84 2.91
CA ILE A 46 20.72 -2.08 4.17
C ILE A 46 20.33 -3.01 5.32
N ASP A 47 19.42 -3.96 5.12
CA ASP A 47 19.01 -4.93 6.14
C ASP A 47 20.16 -5.79 6.68
N VAL A 48 21.10 -6.17 5.81
CA VAL A 48 22.30 -6.93 6.19
C VAL A 48 23.26 -6.10 7.04
N HIS A 49 23.42 -4.81 6.75
CA HIS A 49 24.35 -3.92 7.45
C HIS A 49 23.74 -3.23 8.68
N GLY A 50 22.41 -3.10 8.71
CA GLY A 50 21.69 -2.34 9.73
C GLY A 50 21.60 -0.85 9.40
N ALA A 51 20.54 -0.22 9.90
CA ALA A 51 20.36 1.23 9.88
C ALA A 51 19.29 1.63 10.91
N PHE A 52 19.14 2.94 11.15
CA PHE A 52 18.08 3.49 12.02
C PHE A 52 18.01 2.86 13.42
N GLY A 53 19.16 2.51 14.00
CA GLY A 53 19.25 1.88 15.32
C GLY A 53 18.95 0.37 15.34
N VAL A 54 18.60 -0.24 14.21
CA VAL A 54 18.41 -1.69 14.09
C VAL A 54 19.71 -2.34 13.59
N PRO A 55 20.30 -3.28 14.35
CA PRO A 55 21.49 -4.00 13.92
C PRO A 55 21.27 -4.76 12.60
N GLY A 56 22.32 -4.91 11.80
CA GLY A 56 22.28 -5.71 10.58
C GLY A 56 22.10 -7.19 10.86
N THR A 57 21.54 -7.95 9.92
CA THR A 57 21.49 -9.42 10.06
C THR A 57 22.87 -10.06 9.94
N GLY A 58 23.83 -9.40 9.26
CA GLY A 58 25.15 -9.97 8.96
C GLY A 58 25.12 -11.13 7.95
N GLU A 59 23.95 -11.44 7.39
CA GLU A 59 23.79 -12.52 6.41
C GLU A 59 24.45 -12.17 5.07
N ARG A 60 24.86 -13.19 4.33
CA ARG A 60 25.27 -12.99 2.93
C ARG A 60 24.04 -12.67 2.08
N ILE A 61 24.21 -11.77 1.12
CA ILE A 61 23.17 -11.45 0.14
C ILE A 61 22.92 -12.67 -0.75
N GLY A 62 21.73 -13.25 -0.64
CA GLY A 62 21.33 -14.44 -1.39
C GLY A 62 21.21 -14.19 -2.90
N GLY A 63 21.35 -15.26 -3.69
CA GLY A 63 21.32 -15.20 -5.17
C GLY A 63 20.06 -14.58 -5.76
N VAL A 64 18.91 -14.70 -5.09
CA VAL A 64 17.64 -14.06 -5.52
C VAL A 64 17.77 -12.55 -5.59
N PHE A 65 18.45 -11.92 -4.62
CA PHE A 65 18.64 -10.46 -4.59
C PHE A 65 19.62 -10.01 -5.68
N TRP A 66 20.67 -10.80 -5.94
CA TRP A 66 21.57 -10.55 -7.08
C TRP A 66 20.84 -10.69 -8.41
N GLY A 67 19.96 -11.68 -8.55
CA GLY A 67 19.07 -11.83 -9.70
C GLY A 67 18.15 -10.62 -9.86
N ALA A 68 17.56 -10.13 -8.77
CA ALA A 68 16.75 -8.92 -8.76
C ALA A 68 17.54 -7.68 -9.23
N LEU A 69 18.80 -7.53 -8.81
CA LEU A 69 19.68 -6.48 -9.33
C LEU A 69 19.92 -6.65 -10.83
N GLY A 70 20.16 -7.86 -11.31
CA GLY A 70 20.33 -8.14 -12.74
C GLY A 70 19.11 -7.72 -13.57
N VAL A 71 17.90 -8.07 -13.10
CA VAL A 71 16.64 -7.60 -13.71
C VAL A 71 16.56 -6.08 -13.69
N ALA A 72 16.81 -5.44 -12.54
CA ALA A 72 16.78 -3.99 -12.43
C ALA A 72 17.76 -3.31 -13.39
N ILE A 73 18.95 -3.85 -13.58
CA ILE A 73 19.95 -3.29 -14.51
C ILE A 73 19.45 -3.37 -15.96
N ILE A 74 18.93 -4.53 -16.38
CA ILE A 74 18.42 -4.71 -17.75
C ILE A 74 17.28 -3.72 -18.03
N PHE A 75 16.28 -3.67 -17.15
CA PHE A 75 15.14 -2.75 -17.31
C PHE A 75 15.55 -1.29 -17.09
N GLY A 76 16.56 -1.02 -16.27
CA GLY A 76 17.19 0.28 -16.08
C GLY A 76 17.83 0.83 -17.34
N ILE A 77 18.56 0.00 -18.08
CA ILE A 77 19.14 0.39 -19.37
C ILE A 77 18.03 0.74 -20.36
N LEU A 78 16.97 -0.06 -20.43
CA LEU A 78 15.82 0.23 -21.30
C LEU A 78 15.11 1.53 -20.90
N TYR A 79 14.94 1.76 -19.60
CA TYR A 79 14.37 2.98 -19.06
C TYR A 79 15.20 4.21 -19.42
N VAL A 80 16.50 4.21 -19.12
CA VAL A 80 17.40 5.33 -19.43
C VAL A 80 17.48 5.58 -20.93
N ARG A 81 17.54 4.52 -21.75
CA ARG A 81 17.49 4.65 -23.21
C ARG A 81 16.21 5.33 -23.69
N SER A 82 15.07 5.01 -23.09
CA SER A 82 13.78 5.64 -23.41
C SER A 82 13.76 7.13 -23.05
N LEU A 83 14.46 7.54 -21.98
CA LEU A 83 14.58 8.93 -21.57
C LEU A 83 15.51 9.75 -22.48
N ILE A 84 16.63 9.18 -22.90
CA ILE A 84 17.65 9.90 -23.71
C ILE A 84 17.23 9.95 -25.19
N THR A 85 16.61 8.88 -25.68
CA THR A 85 16.17 8.77 -27.08
C THR A 85 14.67 8.48 -27.19
N PRO A 86 13.80 9.46 -26.85
CA PRO A 86 12.36 9.30 -27.01
C PRO A 86 12.01 9.10 -28.49
N ARG A 87 11.10 8.19 -28.81
CA ARG A 87 10.65 7.93 -30.17
C ARG A 87 9.13 7.92 -30.21
N VAL A 88 8.59 8.34 -31.35
CA VAL A 88 7.20 8.06 -31.70
C VAL A 88 7.17 6.67 -32.35
N VAL A 89 6.33 5.79 -31.83
CA VAL A 89 6.15 4.42 -32.32
C VAL A 89 4.69 4.21 -32.66
N GLN A 90 4.43 3.45 -33.72
CA GLN A 90 3.09 2.98 -34.05
C GLN A 90 2.84 1.66 -33.34
N GLY A 91 1.91 1.67 -32.40
CA GLY A 91 1.38 0.47 -31.77
C GLY A 91 0.20 -0.07 -32.56
N SER A 92 -0.04 -1.38 -32.47
CA SER A 92 -1.29 -1.98 -32.93
C SER A 92 -1.80 -2.94 -31.85
N TRP A 93 -3.11 -2.95 -31.65
CA TRP A 93 -3.77 -3.88 -30.75
C TRP A 93 -4.90 -4.58 -31.50
N THR A 94 -4.95 -5.90 -31.38
CA THR A 94 -5.98 -6.73 -32.01
C THR A 94 -6.76 -7.44 -30.91
N PRO A 95 -8.08 -7.20 -30.76
CA PRO A 95 -8.89 -7.87 -29.76
C PRO A 95 -8.93 -9.38 -30.02
N VAL A 96 -8.80 -10.16 -28.95
CA VAL A 96 -9.06 -11.60 -29.00
C VAL A 96 -10.57 -11.80 -28.85
N VAL A 97 -11.17 -12.46 -29.83
CA VAL A 97 -12.56 -12.91 -29.79
C VAL A 97 -12.60 -14.42 -29.63
N HIS A 98 -13.69 -14.91 -29.06
CA HIS A 98 -13.95 -16.34 -28.95
C HIS A 98 -15.21 -16.67 -29.76
N ALA A 99 -15.23 -17.86 -30.34
CA ALA A 99 -16.39 -18.42 -31.00
C ALA A 99 -16.50 -19.90 -30.65
N ASP A 100 -17.70 -20.33 -30.29
CA ASP A 100 -17.98 -21.74 -30.04
C ASP A 100 -18.29 -22.43 -31.36
N VAL A 101 -17.48 -23.44 -31.71
CA VAL A 101 -17.65 -24.27 -32.89
C VAL A 101 -17.90 -25.70 -32.43
N GLY A 102 -19.18 -26.07 -32.36
CA GLY A 102 -19.59 -27.36 -31.78
C GLY A 102 -19.26 -27.42 -30.28
N SER A 103 -18.44 -28.39 -29.87
CA SER A 103 -18.01 -28.57 -28.48
C SER A 103 -16.70 -27.86 -28.13
N VAL A 104 -16.14 -27.02 -29.02
CA VAL A 104 -14.84 -26.39 -28.83
C VAL A 104 -14.95 -24.87 -28.94
N THR A 105 -14.49 -24.15 -27.92
CA THR A 105 -14.32 -22.69 -27.96
C THR A 105 -12.99 -22.35 -28.60
N VAL A 106 -13.04 -21.67 -29.75
CA VAL A 106 -11.85 -21.24 -30.49
C VAL A 106 -11.60 -19.75 -30.19
N TYR A 107 -10.37 -19.44 -29.77
CA TYR A 107 -9.92 -18.06 -29.55
C TYR A 107 -9.11 -17.61 -30.76
N GLY A 108 -9.41 -16.42 -31.28
CA GLY A 108 -8.71 -15.84 -32.43
C GLY A 108 -8.66 -14.32 -32.37
N GLY A 109 -7.58 -13.71 -32.85
CA GLY A 109 -7.49 -12.26 -32.99
C GLY A 109 -8.38 -11.77 -34.14
N ASN A 110 -9.33 -10.88 -33.86
CA ASN A 110 -10.14 -10.28 -34.90
C ASN A 110 -9.39 -9.12 -35.58
N ARG A 111 -8.67 -9.43 -36.68
CA ARG A 111 -7.90 -8.44 -37.44
C ARG A 111 -8.73 -7.31 -38.04
N ALA A 112 -10.04 -7.53 -38.26
CA ALA A 112 -10.93 -6.47 -38.73
C ALA A 112 -11.11 -5.36 -37.67
N TRP A 113 -10.83 -5.65 -36.40
CA TRP A 113 -10.93 -4.72 -35.28
C TRP A 113 -9.55 -4.29 -34.75
N THR A 114 -8.48 -4.51 -35.53
CA THR A 114 -7.15 -4.04 -35.15
C THR A 114 -7.11 -2.52 -35.12
N VAL A 115 -6.73 -1.95 -33.98
CA VAL A 115 -6.57 -0.50 -33.81
C VAL A 115 -5.08 -0.16 -33.84
N THR A 116 -4.68 0.72 -34.76
CA THR A 116 -3.34 1.31 -34.80
C THR A 116 -3.34 2.68 -34.12
N TYR A 117 -2.28 2.97 -33.37
CA TYR A 117 -2.17 4.24 -32.66
C TYR A 117 -0.70 4.67 -32.48
N PRO A 118 -0.39 5.95 -32.68
CA PRO A 118 0.91 6.49 -32.32
C PRO A 118 1.00 6.66 -30.80
N TYR A 119 2.17 6.37 -30.23
CA TYR A 119 2.50 6.66 -28.85
C TYR A 119 3.97 7.08 -28.71
N LEU A 120 4.30 7.69 -27.58
CA LEU A 120 5.66 8.09 -27.24
C LEU A 120 6.32 7.03 -26.37
N THR A 121 7.59 6.71 -26.61
CA THR A 121 8.34 5.83 -25.71
C THR A 121 8.66 6.49 -24.38
N SER A 122 8.67 7.83 -24.31
CA SER A 122 8.84 8.61 -23.08
C SER A 122 8.10 9.93 -23.18
N HIS A 123 7.43 10.33 -22.10
CA HIS A 123 6.70 11.59 -21.96
C HIS A 123 6.54 11.91 -20.46
N PRO A 124 6.57 13.18 -20.02
CA PRO A 124 6.48 13.54 -18.61
C PRO A 124 5.23 12.99 -17.91
N SER A 125 4.09 12.89 -18.61
CA SER A 125 2.86 12.31 -18.04
C SER A 125 3.04 10.87 -17.56
N TYR A 126 3.94 10.08 -18.16
CA TYR A 126 4.18 8.69 -17.72
C TYR A 126 4.75 8.63 -16.31
N ALA A 127 5.30 9.72 -15.74
CA ALA A 127 5.64 9.79 -14.32
C ALA A 127 4.44 9.42 -13.42
N LEU A 128 3.21 9.69 -13.86
CA LEU A 128 2.00 9.31 -13.14
C LEU A 128 1.73 7.79 -13.16
N LEU A 129 2.30 7.03 -14.11
CA LEU A 129 2.20 5.56 -14.08
C LEU A 129 2.92 4.98 -12.86
N LEU A 130 3.92 5.68 -12.33
CA LEU A 130 4.59 5.29 -11.10
C LEU A 130 3.66 5.34 -9.88
N LEU A 131 2.55 6.09 -9.94
CA LEU A 131 1.51 6.04 -8.91
C LEU A 131 0.81 4.68 -8.87
N LEU A 132 0.85 3.88 -9.94
CA LEU A 132 0.34 2.51 -9.89
C LEU A 132 1.26 1.59 -9.08
N THR A 133 2.56 1.92 -9.02
CA THR A 133 3.56 1.16 -8.25
C THR A 133 3.71 1.69 -6.82
N ALA A 134 3.58 3.00 -6.61
CA ALA A 134 3.82 3.68 -5.34
C ALA A 134 3.07 3.10 -4.12
N PRO A 135 1.82 2.58 -4.25
CA PRO A 135 1.12 1.95 -3.14
C PRO A 135 1.89 0.78 -2.51
N ILE A 136 2.69 0.02 -3.29
CA ILE A 136 3.44 -1.13 -2.79
C ILE A 136 4.44 -0.70 -1.69
N PRO A 137 5.45 0.15 -1.98
CA PRO A 137 6.38 0.60 -0.95
C PRO A 137 5.72 1.51 0.10
N ALA A 138 4.68 2.27 -0.26
CA ALA A 138 3.95 3.09 0.71
C ALA A 138 3.29 2.23 1.80
N VAL A 139 2.62 1.14 1.44
CA VAL A 139 2.01 0.21 2.40
C VAL A 139 3.09 -0.52 3.21
N MET A 140 4.20 -0.92 2.60
CA MET A 140 5.32 -1.54 3.33
C MET A 140 5.86 -0.62 4.42
N LEU A 141 5.97 0.69 4.15
CA LEU A 141 6.38 1.68 5.14
C LEU A 141 5.30 1.91 6.21
N ALA A 142 4.05 2.16 5.78
CA ALA A 142 2.95 2.47 6.67
C ALA A 142 2.62 1.31 7.64
N ALA A 143 2.51 0.09 7.12
CA ALA A 143 2.21 -1.11 7.91
C ALA A 143 3.32 -1.51 8.89
N THR A 144 4.52 -0.91 8.75
CA THR A 144 5.66 -1.20 9.61
C THR A 144 6.06 -0.04 10.51
N ALA A 145 5.32 1.07 10.52
CA ALA A 145 5.67 2.26 11.30
C ALA A 145 5.76 1.98 12.81
N ASN A 146 4.78 1.24 13.36
CA ASN A 146 4.70 0.92 14.79
C ASN A 146 5.27 -0.46 15.15
N GLN A 147 5.75 -1.19 14.14
CA GLN A 147 6.36 -2.52 14.33
C GLN A 147 7.78 -2.39 14.91
N GLY A 148 8.27 -3.45 15.54
CA GLY A 148 9.67 -3.52 15.98
C GLY A 148 10.65 -3.83 14.83
N GLY A 149 11.93 -4.01 15.16
CA GLY A 149 13.01 -4.32 14.21
C GLY A 149 12.87 -5.65 13.44
N SER A 150 11.90 -6.49 13.78
CA SER A 150 11.55 -7.70 13.03
C SER A 150 11.01 -7.39 11.62
N THR A 151 10.32 -6.27 11.43
CA THR A 151 9.83 -5.84 10.11
C THR A 151 10.74 -4.80 9.45
N PHE A 152 11.96 -4.62 9.97
CA PHE A 152 12.90 -3.59 9.51
C PHE A 152 13.17 -3.65 8.01
N TYR A 153 13.36 -4.86 7.47
CA TYR A 153 13.55 -5.07 6.04
C TYR A 153 12.43 -4.45 5.19
N PHE A 154 11.17 -4.68 5.58
CA PHE A 154 10.01 -4.15 4.87
C PHE A 154 9.92 -2.62 4.99
N ARG A 155 10.20 -2.07 6.18
CA ARG A 155 10.25 -0.62 6.40
C ARG A 155 11.26 0.06 5.49
N VAL A 156 12.48 -0.48 5.44
CA VAL A 156 13.55 0.04 4.59
C VAL A 156 13.19 -0.11 3.11
N CYS A 157 12.66 -1.26 2.68
CA CYS A 157 12.17 -1.43 1.31
C CYS A 157 11.09 -0.40 0.97
N GLY A 158 10.19 -0.06 1.91
CA GLY A 158 9.20 1.00 1.72
C GLY A 158 9.86 2.37 1.48
N ILE A 159 10.82 2.77 2.31
CA ILE A 159 11.56 4.04 2.17
C ILE A 159 12.33 4.07 0.83
N VAL A 160 13.11 3.04 0.57
CA VAL A 160 13.92 2.91 -0.64
C VAL A 160 13.04 2.90 -1.88
N GLY A 161 11.92 2.18 -1.85
CA GLY A 161 11.02 2.10 -3.00
C GLY A 161 10.36 3.42 -3.33
N LEU A 162 9.93 4.18 -2.33
CA LEU A 162 9.44 5.54 -2.53
C LEU A 162 10.54 6.47 -3.08
N ALA A 163 11.78 6.33 -2.59
CA ALA A 163 12.91 7.10 -3.08
C ALA A 163 13.26 6.76 -4.54
N VAL A 164 13.32 5.47 -4.90
CA VAL A 164 13.57 5.00 -6.28
C VAL A 164 12.48 5.52 -7.22
N ILE A 165 11.22 5.38 -6.84
CA ILE A 165 10.08 5.89 -7.63
C ILE A 165 10.16 7.42 -7.78
N GLY A 166 10.45 8.14 -6.71
CA GLY A 166 10.63 9.60 -6.74
C GLY A 166 11.78 10.02 -7.68
N CYS A 167 12.93 9.34 -7.60
CA CYS A 167 14.07 9.57 -8.48
C CYS A 167 13.73 9.26 -9.95
N MET A 168 12.98 8.19 -10.23
CA MET A 168 12.52 7.89 -11.59
C MET A 168 11.60 8.98 -12.13
N ALA A 169 10.60 9.40 -11.34
CA ALA A 169 9.71 10.50 -11.73
C ALA A 169 10.49 11.78 -12.01
N LEU A 170 11.43 12.13 -11.14
CA LEU A 170 12.30 13.29 -11.29
C LEU A 170 13.17 13.19 -12.56
N ALA A 171 13.83 12.05 -12.78
CA ALA A 171 14.65 11.82 -13.96
C ALA A 171 13.86 12.00 -15.26
N ARG A 172 12.60 11.57 -15.29
CA ARG A 172 11.70 11.75 -16.44
C ARG A 172 11.34 13.21 -16.67
N VAL A 173 10.99 13.94 -15.62
CA VAL A 173 10.68 15.38 -15.70
C VAL A 173 11.92 16.18 -16.12
N MET A 174 13.09 15.87 -15.55
CA MET A 174 14.35 16.53 -15.92
C MET A 174 14.77 16.23 -17.36
N SER A 175 14.70 14.97 -17.80
CA SER A 175 14.96 14.58 -19.19
C SER A 175 14.16 15.43 -20.18
N TRP A 176 12.88 15.66 -19.88
CA TRP A 176 11.98 16.37 -20.78
C TRP A 176 12.08 17.90 -20.72
N TYR A 177 12.09 18.48 -19.52
CA TYR A 177 12.00 19.93 -19.36
C TYR A 177 13.36 20.62 -19.27
N VAL A 178 14.35 19.97 -18.66
CA VAL A 178 15.70 20.54 -18.46
C VAL A 178 16.59 20.17 -19.63
N PHE A 179 16.78 18.87 -19.88
CA PHE A 179 17.66 18.39 -20.96
C PHE A 179 17.01 18.42 -22.34
N ARG A 180 15.67 18.51 -22.39
CA ARG A 180 14.87 18.59 -23.62
C ARG A 180 15.08 17.41 -24.57
N PHE A 181 15.38 16.23 -24.03
CA PHE A 181 15.53 15.01 -24.82
C PHE A 181 14.23 14.67 -25.55
N GLY A 182 14.34 14.30 -26.83
CA GLY A 182 13.21 13.94 -27.72
C GLY A 182 12.29 15.08 -28.16
N ARG A 183 12.33 16.25 -27.51
CA ARG A 183 11.44 17.38 -27.83
C ARG A 183 11.57 17.83 -29.29
N ARG A 184 12.80 17.82 -29.82
CA ARG A 184 13.10 18.16 -31.22
C ARG A 184 12.52 17.15 -32.22
N GLN A 185 12.54 15.85 -31.90
CA GLN A 185 12.01 14.78 -32.77
C GLN A 185 10.47 14.80 -32.82
N LEU A 186 9.83 15.18 -31.72
CA LEU A 186 8.40 15.49 -31.69
C LEU A 186 8.09 16.69 -32.59
N ASP A 187 8.78 17.82 -32.38
CA ASP A 187 8.55 19.04 -33.15
C ASP A 187 8.73 18.80 -34.67
N GLU A 188 9.74 18.01 -35.08
CA GLU A 188 10.00 17.63 -36.47
C GLU A 188 8.91 16.74 -37.10
N GLN A 189 8.36 15.76 -36.37
CA GLN A 189 7.26 14.92 -36.87
C GLN A 189 5.90 15.62 -36.86
N PHE A 190 5.77 16.75 -36.18
CA PHE A 190 4.53 17.54 -36.14
C PHE A 190 4.49 18.70 -37.12
N VAL A 191 5.55 18.89 -37.92
CA VAL A 191 5.54 19.82 -39.05
C VAL A 191 4.49 19.34 -40.08
N GLY A 192 3.38 20.07 -40.18
CA GLY A 192 2.29 19.78 -41.13
C GLY A 192 1.04 19.13 -40.53
N SER A 193 1.01 18.83 -39.22
CA SER A 193 -0.23 18.39 -38.55
C SER A 193 -1.19 19.58 -38.33
N PRO A 194 -2.50 19.44 -38.60
CA PRO A 194 -3.49 20.49 -38.33
C PRO A 194 -3.75 20.72 -36.83
N LEU A 195 -3.20 19.88 -35.95
CA LEU A 195 -3.37 19.97 -34.50
C LEU A 195 -2.17 20.65 -33.84
N SER A 196 -2.42 21.55 -32.89
CA SER A 196 -1.35 22.17 -32.13
C SER A 196 -0.58 21.13 -31.28
N PRO A 197 0.76 21.26 -31.13
CA PRO A 197 1.58 20.31 -30.37
C PRO A 197 1.09 20.08 -28.93
N ARG A 198 0.54 21.13 -28.29
CA ARG A 198 -0.05 21.04 -26.94
C ARG A 198 -1.30 20.17 -26.90
N ARG A 199 -2.25 20.39 -27.81
CA ARG A 199 -3.49 19.60 -27.87
C ARG A 199 -3.20 18.14 -28.22
N MET A 200 -2.20 17.93 -29.06
CA MET A 200 -1.78 16.61 -29.50
C MET A 200 -1.05 15.83 -28.39
N SER A 201 -0.13 16.47 -27.64
CA SER A 201 0.47 15.89 -26.41
C SER A 201 -0.59 15.56 -25.34
N TRP A 202 -1.58 16.44 -25.17
CA TRP A 202 -2.70 16.20 -24.26
C TRP A 202 -3.49 14.94 -24.63
N GLU A 203 -3.93 14.85 -25.89
CA GLU A 203 -4.73 13.72 -26.36
C GLU A 203 -3.90 12.43 -26.46
N MET A 204 -2.59 12.49 -26.78
CA MET A 204 -1.72 11.32 -26.93
C MET A 204 -1.24 10.74 -25.61
N ALA A 205 -0.79 11.58 -24.68
CA ALA A 205 -0.03 11.13 -23.52
C ALA A 205 -0.67 11.48 -22.18
N TRP A 206 -1.24 12.67 -22.01
CA TRP A 206 -1.83 13.06 -20.71
C TRP A 206 -3.18 12.38 -20.45
N LYS A 207 -4.13 12.55 -21.36
CA LYS A 207 -5.49 12.05 -21.21
C LYS A 207 -5.57 10.55 -20.93
N PRO A 208 -4.91 9.65 -21.70
CA PRO A 208 -5.02 8.21 -21.42
C PRO A 208 -4.36 7.82 -20.08
N VAL A 209 -3.26 8.49 -19.69
CA VAL A 209 -2.61 8.23 -18.40
C VAL A 209 -3.48 8.68 -17.23
N LEU A 210 -4.04 9.89 -17.30
CA LEU A 210 -4.93 10.40 -16.25
C LEU A 210 -6.17 9.52 -16.08
N VAL A 211 -6.78 9.10 -17.19
CA VAL A 211 -7.92 8.18 -17.16
C VAL A 211 -7.52 6.83 -16.54
N LEU A 212 -6.39 6.26 -16.95
CA LEU A 212 -5.91 4.99 -16.39
C LEU A 212 -5.67 5.09 -14.89
N VAL A 213 -4.91 6.10 -14.43
CA VAL A 213 -4.61 6.29 -13.00
C VAL A 213 -5.88 6.52 -12.20
N ALA A 214 -6.75 7.44 -12.65
CA ALA A 214 -8.00 7.73 -11.96
C ALA A 214 -8.90 6.49 -11.87
N MET A 215 -9.01 5.72 -12.96
CA MET A 215 -9.80 4.49 -12.98
C MET A 215 -9.22 3.43 -12.04
N MET A 216 -7.92 3.19 -12.06
CA MET A 216 -7.26 2.21 -11.19
C MET A 216 -7.45 2.55 -9.72
N TYR A 217 -7.25 3.82 -9.35
CA TYR A 217 -7.47 4.29 -7.99
C TYR A 217 -8.96 4.27 -7.61
N ALA A 218 -9.88 4.62 -8.51
CA ALA A 218 -11.31 4.57 -8.21
C ALA A 218 -11.78 3.12 -7.93
N ILE A 219 -11.34 2.15 -8.73
CA ILE A 219 -11.71 0.73 -8.57
C ILE A 219 -11.24 0.18 -7.22
N VAL A 220 -10.09 0.64 -6.71
CA VAL A 220 -9.52 0.13 -5.44
C VAL A 220 -9.97 0.97 -4.24
N CYS A 221 -9.83 2.30 -4.31
CA CYS A 221 -10.06 3.18 -3.17
C CYS A 221 -11.54 3.37 -2.82
N ILE A 222 -12.46 3.30 -3.80
CA ILE A 222 -13.90 3.45 -3.51
C ILE A 222 -14.39 2.28 -2.64
N PRO A 223 -14.20 0.99 -3.01
CA PRO A 223 -14.60 -0.12 -2.14
C PRO A 223 -13.92 -0.07 -0.78
N LEU A 224 -12.61 0.18 -0.71
CA LEU A 224 -11.88 0.27 0.56
C LEU A 224 -12.42 1.41 1.44
N GLY A 225 -12.71 2.58 0.87
CA GLY A 225 -13.29 3.70 1.60
C GLY A 225 -14.70 3.41 2.13
N VAL A 226 -15.52 2.68 1.34
CA VAL A 226 -16.85 2.23 1.79
C VAL A 226 -16.74 1.22 2.92
N MET A 227 -15.85 0.22 2.79
CA MET A 227 -15.60 -0.79 3.84
C MET A 227 -15.14 -0.12 5.14
N TRP A 228 -14.17 0.80 5.05
CA TRP A 228 -13.68 1.55 6.21
C TRP A 228 -14.79 2.40 6.86
N ALA A 229 -15.62 3.09 6.07
CA ALA A 229 -16.72 3.89 6.60
C ALA A 229 -17.80 3.01 7.27
N GLN A 230 -18.06 1.82 6.74
CA GLN A 230 -18.97 0.85 7.36
C GLN A 230 -18.41 0.34 8.69
N GLU A 231 -17.13 -0.01 8.73
CA GLU A 231 -16.44 -0.45 9.95
C GLU A 231 -16.51 0.63 11.04
N GLN A 232 -16.20 1.88 10.71
CA GLN A 232 -16.27 3.01 11.65
C GLN A 232 -17.69 3.21 12.22
N ARG A 233 -18.73 3.05 11.39
CA ARG A 233 -20.13 3.13 11.86
C ARG A 233 -20.48 1.98 12.80
N THR A 234 -20.04 0.76 12.47
CA THR A 234 -20.23 -0.43 13.32
C THR A 234 -19.56 -0.22 14.68
N ILE A 235 -18.30 0.23 14.70
CA ILE A 235 -17.56 0.54 15.92
C ILE A 235 -18.28 1.62 16.74
N ALA A 236 -18.72 2.70 16.11
CA ALA A 236 -19.42 3.79 16.79
C ALA A 236 -20.75 3.36 17.43
N ALA A 237 -21.41 2.33 16.89
CA ALA A 237 -22.63 1.75 17.42
C ALA A 237 -22.40 0.79 18.59
N LEU A 238 -21.17 0.29 18.81
CA LEU A 238 -20.87 -0.60 19.92
C LEU A 238 -21.06 0.12 21.28
N PRO A 239 -21.58 -0.59 22.30
CA PRO A 239 -21.67 -0.04 23.64
C PRO A 239 -20.27 0.18 24.25
N VAL A 240 -20.17 1.14 25.16
CA VAL A 240 -18.95 1.39 25.94
C VAL A 240 -18.88 0.37 27.06
N VAL A 241 -17.70 -0.22 27.27
CA VAL A 241 -17.48 -1.27 28.26
C VAL A 241 -17.67 -0.75 29.68
N THR A 242 -18.24 -1.61 30.50
CA THR A 242 -18.42 -1.46 31.94
C THR A 242 -17.94 -2.73 32.65
N VAL A 243 -17.71 -2.68 33.95
CA VAL A 243 -17.30 -3.89 34.69
C VAL A 243 -18.36 -4.99 34.66
N THR A 244 -19.64 -4.64 34.55
CA THR A 244 -20.73 -5.64 34.44
C THR A 244 -20.67 -6.44 33.13
N ASP A 245 -19.90 -6.00 32.14
CA ASP A 245 -19.72 -6.75 30.90
C ASP A 245 -18.80 -7.98 31.07
N THR A 246 -18.26 -8.29 32.26
CA THR A 246 -17.48 -9.53 32.48
C THR A 246 -18.26 -10.80 32.15
N GLU A 247 -19.59 -10.77 32.21
CA GLU A 247 -20.45 -11.91 31.84
C GLU A 247 -20.69 -12.02 30.32
N HIS A 248 -20.20 -11.07 29.53
CA HIS A 248 -20.43 -10.97 28.08
C HIS A 248 -19.17 -11.31 27.27
N ALA A 249 -18.42 -12.34 27.65
CA ALA A 249 -17.23 -12.73 26.92
C ALA A 249 -17.51 -13.09 25.46
N GLY A 250 -16.61 -12.65 24.58
CA GLY A 250 -16.76 -12.75 23.13
C GLY A 250 -17.42 -11.54 22.48
N ASP A 251 -18.15 -10.70 23.22
CA ASP A 251 -18.72 -9.47 22.70
C ASP A 251 -17.64 -8.40 22.43
N TYR A 252 -17.90 -7.56 21.43
CA TYR A 252 -17.09 -6.38 21.16
C TYR A 252 -17.67 -5.16 21.88
N ARG A 253 -16.80 -4.39 22.53
CA ARG A 253 -17.13 -3.14 23.21
C ARG A 253 -16.10 -2.06 22.89
N ARG A 254 -16.53 -0.80 22.98
CA ARG A 254 -15.62 0.35 23.00
C ARG A 254 -15.06 0.55 24.40
N VAL A 255 -13.79 0.86 24.50
CA VAL A 255 -13.14 1.27 25.74
C VAL A 255 -12.96 2.78 25.69
N LYS A 256 -13.50 3.50 26.67
CA LYS A 256 -13.27 4.93 26.86
C LYS A 256 -12.97 5.19 28.33
N GLY A 257 -11.82 5.77 28.63
CA GLY A 257 -11.43 6.00 30.01
C GLY A 257 -10.07 6.67 30.14
N THR A 258 -9.55 6.69 31.38
CA THR A 258 -8.25 7.31 31.69
C THR A 258 -7.20 6.24 31.94
N VAL A 259 -6.09 6.28 31.23
CA VAL A 259 -4.98 5.34 31.41
C VAL A 259 -4.43 5.42 32.84
N ILE A 260 -4.36 4.27 33.51
CA ILE A 260 -3.76 4.10 34.82
C ILE A 260 -2.36 3.48 34.64
N GLY A 261 -1.32 4.23 35.00
CA GLY A 261 0.05 3.73 34.97
C GLY A 261 0.66 3.70 33.57
N ARG A 262 1.71 2.88 33.41
CA ARG A 262 2.45 2.75 32.14
C ARG A 262 2.01 1.48 31.40
N PRO A 263 2.04 1.48 30.05
CA PRO A 263 1.82 0.26 29.29
C PRO A 263 2.93 -0.76 29.59
N ILE A 264 2.55 -2.03 29.65
CA ILE A 264 3.44 -3.17 29.85
C ILE A 264 3.61 -3.85 28.50
N TYR A 265 4.84 -4.23 28.17
CA TYR A 265 5.16 -4.94 26.94
C TYR A 265 5.89 -6.23 27.28
N TRP A 266 5.42 -7.33 26.70
CA TRP A 266 5.97 -8.66 26.93
C TRP A 266 6.66 -9.19 25.68
N ALA A 267 7.81 -9.83 25.91
CA ALA A 267 8.60 -10.50 24.89
C ALA A 267 9.12 -11.82 25.45
N PRO A 268 8.25 -12.85 25.62
CA PRO A 268 8.61 -14.11 26.28
C PRO A 268 9.75 -14.87 25.58
N ARG A 269 10.01 -14.57 24.30
CA ARG A 269 11.13 -15.13 23.51
C ARG A 269 12.25 -14.11 23.24
N GLY A 270 12.29 -13.04 24.02
CA GLY A 270 13.19 -11.91 23.81
C GLY A 270 12.68 -10.91 22.78
N THR A 271 13.30 -9.74 22.77
CA THR A 271 12.89 -8.58 21.97
C THR A 271 13.47 -8.54 20.55
N GLY A 272 14.20 -9.60 20.17
CA GLY A 272 14.78 -9.77 18.85
C GLY A 272 15.75 -8.66 18.43
N ARG A 273 15.98 -8.58 17.12
CA ARG A 273 16.85 -7.57 16.50
C ARG A 273 16.22 -6.17 16.65
N GLY A 274 16.92 -5.26 17.30
CA GLY A 274 16.45 -3.89 17.58
C GLY A 274 15.90 -3.67 18.99
N GLY A 275 15.69 -4.73 19.78
CA GLY A 275 15.32 -4.59 21.19
C GLY A 275 13.87 -4.16 21.46
N ASP A 276 13.01 -4.13 20.44
CA ASP A 276 11.69 -3.48 20.46
C ASP A 276 10.54 -4.35 19.90
N ASN A 277 10.81 -5.65 19.67
CA ASN A 277 9.80 -6.61 19.23
C ASN A 277 9.08 -7.21 20.44
N TYR A 278 7.79 -6.92 20.57
CA TYR A 278 6.96 -7.42 21.65
C TYR A 278 5.88 -8.35 21.09
N ALA A 279 5.64 -9.46 21.78
CA ALA A 279 4.63 -10.44 21.42
C ALA A 279 3.29 -10.15 22.10
N GLY A 280 3.30 -9.39 23.19
CA GLY A 280 2.11 -8.94 23.89
C GLY A 280 2.29 -7.53 24.43
N ALA A 281 1.19 -6.82 24.62
CA ALA A 281 1.16 -5.56 25.33
C ALA A 281 -0.11 -5.42 26.16
N GLY A 282 -0.09 -4.58 27.19
CA GLY A 282 -1.27 -4.33 28.00
C GLY A 282 -1.23 -3.00 28.73
N VAL A 283 -2.40 -2.43 29.02
CA VAL A 283 -2.55 -1.22 29.81
C VAL A 283 -3.84 -1.27 30.64
N LEU A 284 -3.80 -0.66 31.81
CA LEU A 284 -4.95 -0.51 32.68
C LEU A 284 -5.64 0.84 32.41
N VAL A 285 -6.96 0.85 32.39
CA VAL A 285 -7.78 2.04 32.09
C VAL A 285 -8.88 2.20 33.14
N ALA A 286 -8.95 3.35 33.79
CA ALA A 286 -10.04 3.74 34.67
C ALA A 286 -11.31 3.99 33.85
N LEU A 287 -12.42 3.32 34.18
CA LEU A 287 -13.69 3.50 33.48
C LEU A 287 -14.50 4.64 34.10
N PRO A 288 -15.15 5.50 33.29
CA PRO A 288 -16.05 6.55 33.80
C PRO A 288 -17.25 6.00 34.59
N SER A 289 -17.68 4.78 34.28
CA SER A 289 -18.74 4.06 34.99
C SER A 289 -18.33 3.54 36.37
N GLY A 290 -17.05 3.69 36.75
CA GLY A 290 -16.44 3.02 37.89
C GLY A 290 -15.76 1.70 37.49
N GLY A 291 -14.74 1.33 38.26
CA GLY A 291 -13.89 0.16 38.01
C GLY A 291 -12.86 0.35 36.91
N GLU A 292 -12.31 -0.77 36.43
CA GLU A 292 -11.14 -0.76 35.53
C GLU A 292 -11.36 -1.66 34.31
N ALA A 293 -10.74 -1.30 33.19
CA ALA A 293 -10.56 -2.17 32.03
C ALA A 293 -9.07 -2.49 31.84
N LEU A 294 -8.74 -3.77 31.77
CA LEU A 294 -7.42 -4.23 31.34
C LEU A 294 -7.47 -4.51 29.83
N VAL A 295 -6.84 -3.64 29.06
CA VAL A 295 -6.77 -3.75 27.60
C VAL A 295 -5.46 -4.44 27.23
N LEU A 296 -5.57 -5.60 26.59
CA LEU A 296 -4.47 -6.46 26.19
C LEU A 296 -4.37 -6.52 24.65
N ALA A 297 -3.17 -6.63 24.10
CA ALA A 297 -2.94 -6.74 22.67
C ALA A 297 -1.99 -7.89 22.37
N GLU A 298 -2.37 -8.75 21.43
CA GLU A 298 -1.64 -9.95 21.04
C GLU A 298 -0.92 -9.76 19.72
N ALA A 299 0.33 -10.22 19.62
CA ALA A 299 1.11 -10.31 18.39
C ALA A 299 0.89 -9.15 17.40
N LEU A 300 0.08 -9.38 16.36
CA LEU A 300 -0.18 -8.43 15.29
C LEU A 300 -0.97 -7.17 15.72
N ALA A 301 -1.62 -7.21 16.89
CA ALA A 301 -2.32 -6.06 17.48
C ALA A 301 -1.42 -5.19 18.36
N VAL A 302 -0.19 -5.63 18.70
CA VAL A 302 0.77 -4.81 19.47
C VAL A 302 1.15 -3.49 18.77
N PRO A 303 1.35 -3.44 17.44
CA PRO A 303 1.55 -2.19 16.71
C PRO A 303 0.35 -1.26 16.78
N ASP A 304 -0.87 -1.80 16.72
CA ASP A 304 -2.10 -1.02 16.87
C ASP A 304 -2.23 -0.49 18.29
N PHE A 305 -1.87 -1.31 19.28
CA PHE A 305 -1.77 -0.87 20.68
C PHE A 305 -0.77 0.28 20.84
N LYS A 306 0.42 0.18 20.25
CA LYS A 306 1.41 1.27 20.25
C LYS A 306 0.83 2.53 19.58
N ALA A 307 0.06 2.37 18.50
CA ALA A 307 -0.63 3.47 17.84
C ALA A 307 -1.68 4.12 18.76
N VAL A 308 -2.53 3.33 19.41
CA VAL A 308 -3.52 3.82 20.40
C VAL A 308 -2.82 4.59 21.51
N MET A 309 -1.77 4.02 22.08
CA MET A 309 -0.99 4.66 23.15
C MET A 309 -0.32 5.97 22.72
N ALA A 310 0.09 6.09 21.45
CA ALA A 310 0.63 7.33 20.91
C ALA A 310 -0.41 8.46 20.78
N HIS A 311 -1.71 8.12 20.70
CA HIS A 311 -2.83 9.08 20.63
C HIS A 311 -3.45 9.38 22.01
N VAL A 312 -2.92 8.81 23.09
CA VAL A 312 -3.38 9.14 24.44
C VAL A 312 -2.89 10.54 24.80
N HIS A 313 -3.82 11.50 24.80
CA HIS A 313 -3.59 12.87 25.25
C HIS A 313 -4.35 13.11 26.55
N GLU A 314 -3.72 13.79 27.50
CA GLU A 314 -4.29 14.07 28.83
C GLU A 314 -4.75 12.79 29.58
N GLY A 315 -4.14 11.66 29.26
CA GLY A 315 -4.47 10.35 29.83
C GLY A 315 -5.74 9.71 29.28
N ALA A 316 -6.49 10.36 28.37
CA ALA A 316 -7.69 9.78 27.79
C ALA A 316 -7.37 8.74 26.71
N LEU A 317 -7.96 7.55 26.84
CA LEU A 317 -7.87 6.46 25.87
C LEU A 317 -9.24 6.17 25.27
N THR A 318 -9.27 5.99 23.95
CA THR A 318 -10.40 5.44 23.21
C THR A 318 -9.88 4.28 22.35
N ALA A 319 -10.53 3.12 22.44
CA ALA A 319 -10.16 1.93 21.67
C ALA A 319 -11.38 1.00 21.51
N THR A 320 -11.23 -0.08 20.75
CA THR A 320 -12.22 -1.15 20.66
C THR A 320 -11.58 -2.51 20.94
N GLY A 321 -12.28 -3.35 21.69
CA GLY A 321 -11.79 -4.68 22.02
C GLY A 321 -12.90 -5.70 22.23
N ARG A 322 -12.50 -6.97 22.16
CA ARG A 322 -13.34 -8.12 22.47
C ARG A 322 -13.16 -8.50 23.93
N ILE A 323 -14.26 -8.65 24.67
CA ILE A 323 -14.23 -9.07 26.06
C ILE A 323 -13.74 -10.51 26.16
N VAL A 324 -12.92 -10.78 27.17
CA VAL A 324 -12.42 -12.12 27.49
C VAL A 324 -12.60 -12.43 28.97
N ASP A 325 -12.89 -13.70 29.27
CA ASP A 325 -13.06 -14.20 30.64
C ASP A 325 -11.73 -14.27 31.42
N GLY A 326 -10.60 -14.31 30.72
CA GLY A 326 -9.31 -14.52 31.34
C GLY A 326 -8.17 -14.69 30.35
N VAL A 327 -6.95 -14.60 30.86
CA VAL A 327 -5.75 -14.96 30.12
C VAL A 327 -5.61 -16.49 30.07
N THR A 328 -5.71 -17.05 28.86
CA THR A 328 -5.53 -18.47 28.56
C THR A 328 -4.08 -18.91 28.68
N ALA A 329 -3.85 -20.22 28.82
CA ALA A 329 -2.49 -20.79 28.89
C ALA A 329 -1.65 -20.48 27.64
N ASP A 330 -2.26 -20.47 26.46
CA ASP A 330 -1.58 -20.14 25.21
C ASP A 330 -1.17 -18.67 25.15
N GLN A 331 -2.04 -17.75 25.59
CA GLN A 331 -1.68 -16.32 25.66
C GLN A 331 -0.51 -16.07 26.61
N ARG A 332 -0.43 -16.77 27.74
CA ARG A 332 0.76 -16.69 28.63
C ARG A 332 2.00 -17.23 27.93
N LYS A 333 1.89 -18.40 27.29
CA LYS A 333 3.03 -19.08 26.64
C LYS A 333 3.59 -18.30 25.44
N TYR A 334 2.72 -17.75 24.59
CA TYR A 334 3.11 -17.16 23.31
C TYR A 334 3.21 -15.63 23.35
N TYR A 335 2.38 -14.95 24.13
CA TYR A 335 2.37 -13.50 24.24
C TYR A 335 2.95 -12.97 25.55
N GLY A 336 3.14 -13.85 26.54
CA GLY A 336 3.75 -13.50 27.83
C GLY A 336 2.81 -12.75 28.76
N PHE A 337 1.49 -12.77 28.50
CA PHE A 337 0.52 -12.08 29.34
C PHE A 337 0.63 -12.54 30.80
N ASP A 338 0.75 -11.56 31.67
CA ASP A 338 0.81 -11.75 33.11
C ASP A 338 -0.05 -10.67 33.77
N GLU A 339 -1.21 -11.08 34.29
CA GLU A 339 -2.12 -10.18 35.00
C GLU A 339 -1.50 -9.63 36.29
N GLY A 340 -0.56 -10.36 36.89
CA GLY A 340 0.19 -9.94 38.07
C GLY A 340 1.16 -8.79 37.80
N ALA A 341 1.41 -8.46 36.54
CA ALA A 341 2.17 -7.28 36.15
C ALA A 341 1.37 -5.97 36.42
N PHE A 342 0.07 -6.06 36.65
CA PHE A 342 -0.80 -4.92 37.01
C PHE A 342 -1.19 -4.98 38.49
N PRO A 343 -1.55 -3.84 39.10
CA PRO A 343 -2.12 -3.82 40.45
C PRO A 343 -3.32 -4.74 40.59
N ALA A 344 -3.66 -5.16 41.81
CA ALA A 344 -4.88 -5.91 42.07
C ALA A 344 -6.12 -5.11 41.60
N PRO A 345 -7.19 -5.78 41.13
CA PRO A 345 -8.42 -5.12 40.71
C PRO A 345 -8.96 -4.18 41.80
N SER A 346 -9.46 -3.01 41.38
CA SER A 346 -10.18 -2.12 42.29
C SER A 346 -11.39 -2.82 42.92
N GLY A 347 -11.89 -2.33 44.06
CA GLY A 347 -13.10 -2.88 44.70
C GLY A 347 -14.36 -2.79 43.84
N ALA A 348 -14.34 -1.97 42.78
CA ALA A 348 -15.41 -1.88 41.78
C ALA A 348 -15.26 -2.92 40.64
N GLY A 349 -14.20 -3.73 40.65
CA GLY A 349 -13.91 -4.82 39.71
C GLY A 349 -13.11 -4.41 38.48
N ARG A 350 -12.83 -5.39 37.62
CA ARG A 350 -12.03 -5.26 36.40
C ARG A 350 -12.58 -6.13 35.28
N VAL A 351 -12.72 -5.56 34.09
CA VAL A 351 -13.05 -6.27 32.86
C VAL A 351 -11.81 -6.38 31.97
N MET A 352 -11.64 -7.51 31.28
CA MET A 352 -10.52 -7.73 30.36
C MET A 352 -10.97 -7.67 28.91
N LEU A 353 -10.19 -6.99 28.07
CA LEU A 353 -10.45 -6.89 26.64
C LEU A 353 -9.19 -7.18 25.83
N LEU A 354 -9.35 -7.92 24.74
CA LEU A 354 -8.36 -8.02 23.67
C LEU A 354 -8.62 -6.93 22.64
N LEU A 355 -7.63 -6.08 22.40
CA LEU A 355 -7.65 -5.03 21.39
C LEU A 355 -7.88 -5.65 20.01
N SER A 356 -8.91 -5.19 19.30
CA SER A 356 -9.19 -5.62 17.92
C SER A 356 -8.91 -4.54 16.89
N THR A 357 -9.19 -3.29 17.24
CA THR A 357 -9.11 -2.16 16.32
C THR A 357 -8.86 -0.86 17.10
N PRO A 358 -7.94 -0.01 16.61
CA PRO A 358 -7.69 1.31 17.19
C PRO A 358 -8.88 2.26 17.03
#